data_AF-A0A0C3NCD6-F1
#
_entry.id   AF-A0A0C3NCD6-F1
#
_cell.length_a   1.000
_cell.length_b   1.000
_cell.length_c   1.000
_cell.angle_alpha   90.00
_cell.angle_beta   90.00
_cell.angle_gamma   90.00
#
_symmetry.space_group_name_H-M   'P 1'
#
loop_
_entity.id
_entity.type
_entity.pdbx_description
1 polymer ?
#
loop_
_entity_poly.entity_id
_entity_poly.type
_entity_poly.pdbx_seq_one_letter_code
_entity_poly.pdbx_strand_id
1 'polypeptide(L)'
;MSDYYWQPSKATDTQMDYITQVWYTLHPVPGNRAIMEIKQSNLNDDEITALHRAFIPIFYGTHVTLFLWRYYLLIELYLRFETNTGNKFKAFLPTLISNIVHLDNVIESLIRPCLNVPLAELPDYCSKNFDEYLVTEYLIGQHDPQSVNYFRAHCPTNIERISMEGFGIFRSYP
;
A
#
# COMPACT_ATOMS: atom_id res chain seq x y z
N MET A 1 -23.81 -5.22 -9.72
CA MET A 1 -22.65 -5.85 -9.06
C MET A 1 -21.54 -5.85 -10.10
N SER A 2 -20.58 -4.94 -9.97
CA SER A 2 -19.48 -4.79 -10.94
C SER A 2 -18.29 -5.60 -10.46
N ASP A 3 -17.80 -6.46 -11.35
CA ASP A 3 -16.71 -7.39 -11.13
C ASP A 3 -15.40 -6.66 -10.80
N TYR A 4 -14.99 -6.77 -9.54
CA TYR A 4 -13.71 -6.32 -9.01
C TYR A 4 -12.62 -7.26 -9.49
N TYR A 5 -11.88 -6.92 -10.54
CA TYR A 5 -10.66 -7.66 -10.88
C TYR A 5 -9.55 -6.74 -11.41
N TRP A 6 -8.64 -6.37 -10.51
CA TRP A 6 -7.25 -6.76 -10.76
C TRP A 6 -7.23 -8.26 -10.96
N GLN A 7 -6.40 -8.79 -11.87
CA GLN A 7 -6.36 -10.24 -12.05
C GLN A 7 -6.25 -10.90 -10.68
N PRO A 8 -7.17 -11.80 -10.33
CA PRO A 8 -7.13 -12.53 -9.08
C PRO A 8 -6.00 -13.54 -9.22
N SER A 9 -4.75 -13.07 -9.27
CA SER A 9 -3.64 -13.93 -8.91
C SER A 9 -3.92 -14.30 -7.46
N LYS A 10 -4.26 -15.57 -7.23
CA LYS A 10 -4.28 -16.10 -5.87
C LYS A 10 -2.96 -15.69 -5.26
N ALA A 11 -3.01 -14.92 -4.17
CA ALA A 11 -1.81 -14.57 -3.44
C ALA A 11 -1.09 -15.88 -3.13
N THR A 12 0.19 -15.97 -3.48
CA THR A 12 0.98 -17.15 -3.13
C THR A 12 1.32 -17.08 -1.65
N ASP A 13 1.51 -18.23 -1.02
CA ASP A 13 1.93 -18.29 0.38
C ASP A 13 3.23 -17.48 0.58
N THR A 14 4.17 -17.57 -0.37
CA THR A 14 5.41 -16.76 -0.40
C THR A 14 5.15 -15.25 -0.44
N GLN A 15 4.13 -14.79 -1.17
CA GLN A 15 3.78 -13.37 -1.22
C GLN A 15 3.25 -12.90 0.14
N MET A 16 2.39 -13.70 0.78
CA MET A 16 1.86 -13.40 2.10
C MET A 16 2.93 -13.47 3.19
N ASP A 17 3.84 -14.43 3.11
CA ASP A 17 5.01 -14.52 3.97
C ASP A 17 5.85 -13.24 3.87
N TYR A 18 6.15 -12.77 2.66
CA TYR A 18 6.89 -11.52 2.47
C TYR A 18 6.14 -10.31 3.03
N ILE A 19 4.84 -10.17 2.73
CA ILE A 19 4.02 -9.05 3.20
C ILE A 19 3.95 -9.00 4.73
N THR A 20 3.79 -10.14 5.39
CA THR A 20 3.70 -10.21 6.85
C THR A 20 5.04 -9.90 7.54
N GLN A 21 6.15 -10.09 6.84
CA GLN A 21 7.51 -9.81 7.33
C GLN A 21 7.94 -8.36 7.14
N VAL A 22 7.46 -7.66 6.11
CA VAL A 22 7.93 -6.32 5.75
C VAL A 22 7.07 -5.22 6.36
N TRP A 23 7.70 -4.36 7.16
CA TRP A 23 7.04 -3.27 7.86
C TRP A 23 7.59 -1.91 7.42
N TYR A 24 6.72 -1.08 6.89
CA TYR A 24 6.90 0.35 6.69
C TYR A 24 6.60 1.15 7.96
N THR A 25 7.53 2.03 8.32
CA THR A 25 7.36 3.00 9.41
C THR A 25 7.65 4.40 8.90
N LEU A 26 6.96 5.39 9.46
CA LEU A 26 7.03 6.77 9.01
C LEU A 26 7.69 7.63 10.10
N HIS A 27 8.73 8.36 9.73
CA HIS A 27 9.57 9.11 10.65
C HIS A 27 9.71 10.57 10.24
N PRO A 28 9.73 11.52 11.19
CA PRO A 28 10.10 12.89 10.88
C PRO A 28 11.60 12.98 10.55
N VAL A 29 11.97 13.83 9.59
CA VAL A 29 13.38 14.06 9.24
C VAL A 29 13.98 15.14 10.14
N PRO A 30 15.06 14.86 10.89
CA PRO A 30 15.70 15.87 11.73
C PRO A 30 16.15 17.07 10.88
N GLY A 31 15.74 18.28 11.30
CA GLY A 31 16.08 19.52 10.60
C GLY A 31 15.26 19.80 9.33
N ASN A 32 14.35 18.92 8.91
CA ASN A 32 13.46 19.17 7.78
C ASN A 32 12.00 18.81 8.12
N ARG A 33 11.16 19.84 8.28
CA ARG A 33 9.74 19.70 8.63
C ARG A 33 8.82 19.53 7.42
N ALA A 34 9.35 19.67 6.20
CA ALA A 34 8.56 19.63 4.98
C ALA A 34 8.45 18.23 4.39
N ILE A 35 9.24 17.27 4.89
CA ILE A 35 9.29 15.90 4.39
C ILE A 35 9.25 14.89 5.55
N MET A 36 8.87 13.66 5.22
CA MET A 36 8.92 12.51 6.11
C MET A 36 9.70 11.40 5.45
N GLU A 37 10.31 10.54 6.27
CA GLU A 37 11.04 9.37 5.85
C GLU A 37 10.18 8.13 6.03
N ILE A 38 10.02 7.34 4.98
CA ILE A 38 9.49 5.98 5.06
C ILE A 38 10.69 5.03 5.18
N LYS A 39 10.72 4.28 6.28
CA LYS A 39 11.67 3.19 6.49
C LYS A 39 10.96 1.87 6.31
N GLN A 40 11.63 0.93 5.69
CA GLN A 40 11.21 -0.45 5.58
C GLN A 40 12.08 -1.31 6.49
N SER A 41 11.47 -2.20 7.24
CA SER A 41 12.14 -3.18 8.07
C SER A 41 11.63 -4.57 7.72
N ASN A 42 12.52 -5.56 7.74
CA ASN A 42 12.13 -6.97 7.73
C ASN A 42 12.14 -7.47 9.17
N LEU A 43 11.01 -8.00 9.64
CA LEU A 43 10.86 -8.50 11.00
C LEU A 43 11.63 -9.80 11.25
N ASN A 44 12.02 -10.52 10.19
CA ASN A 44 12.76 -11.78 10.29
C ASN A 44 14.27 -11.62 10.24
N ASP A 45 14.79 -10.40 10.05
CA ASP A 45 16.23 -10.17 10.09
C ASP A 45 16.73 -10.26 11.55
N ASP A 46 17.87 -10.93 11.76
CA ASP A 46 18.49 -11.12 13.10
C ASP A 46 18.74 -9.77 13.80
N GLU A 47 19.02 -8.73 13.01
CA GLU A 47 18.95 -7.34 13.42
C GLU A 47 17.96 -6.61 12.52
N ILE A 48 16.88 -6.07 13.11
CA ILE A 48 15.88 -5.28 12.38
C ILE A 48 16.55 -3.98 11.91
N THR A 49 17.21 -4.05 10.76
CA THR A 49 17.80 -2.89 10.12
C THR A 49 16.72 -2.20 9.31
N ALA A 50 16.44 -0.95 9.69
CA ALA A 50 15.52 -0.11 8.93
C ALA A 50 16.22 0.32 7.63
N LEU A 51 15.88 -0.31 6.52
CA LEU A 51 16.26 0.11 5.19
C LEU A 51 15.49 1.40 4.87
N HIS A 52 16.23 2.48 4.61
CA HIS A 52 15.62 3.70 4.08
C HIS A 52 14.94 3.36 2.75
N ARG A 53 13.62 3.58 2.68
CA ARG A 53 12.85 3.29 1.48
C ARG A 53 12.71 4.54 0.62
N ALA A 54 12.11 5.60 1.16
CA ALA A 54 11.86 6.83 0.42
C ALA A 54 11.64 8.02 1.36
N PHE A 55 11.69 9.22 0.82
CA PHE A 55 11.11 10.40 1.45
C PHE A 55 9.77 10.74 0.80
N ILE A 56 8.84 11.31 1.56
CA ILE A 56 7.57 11.84 1.05
C ILE A 56 7.32 13.27 1.55
N PRO A 57 6.51 14.08 0.86
CA PRO A 57 6.04 15.36 1.41
C PRO A 57 5.27 15.19 2.73
N ILE A 58 5.45 16.13 3.67
CA ILE A 58 4.79 16.09 5.00
C ILE A 58 3.26 16.08 4.93
N PHE A 59 2.68 16.75 3.93
CA PHE A 59 1.23 16.83 3.77
C PHE A 59 0.59 15.48 3.39
N TYR A 60 1.38 14.51 2.93
CA TYR A 60 0.94 13.12 2.76
C TYR A 60 1.00 12.30 4.06
N GLY A 61 1.69 12.80 5.09
CA GLY A 61 2.03 12.05 6.30
C GLY A 61 0.84 11.47 7.07
N THR A 62 -0.18 12.27 7.35
CA THR A 62 -1.40 11.82 8.05
C THR A 62 -2.11 10.70 7.28
N HIS A 63 -2.20 10.83 5.96
CA HIS A 63 -2.87 9.87 5.11
C HIS A 63 -2.10 8.54 5.02
N VAL A 64 -0.77 8.59 4.89
CA VAL A 64 0.09 7.40 4.93
C VAL A 64 0.03 6.74 6.31
N THR A 65 -0.03 7.52 7.40
CA THR A 65 -0.14 6.98 8.76
C THR A 65 -1.44 6.19 8.94
N LEU A 66 -2.58 6.76 8.54
CA LEU A 66 -3.87 6.08 8.59
C LEU A 66 -3.92 4.86 7.66
N PHE A 67 -3.32 4.98 6.48
CA PHE A 67 -3.16 3.86 5.55
C PHE A 67 -2.42 2.70 6.21
N LEU A 68 -1.23 2.95 6.76
CA LEU A 68 -0.40 1.93 7.41
C LEU A 68 -1.12 1.31 8.61
N TRP A 69 -1.85 2.10 9.40
CA TRP A 69 -2.66 1.57 10.49
C TRP A 69 -3.71 0.55 10.00
N ARG A 70 -4.46 0.87 8.94
CA ARG A 70 -5.42 -0.07 8.34
C ARG A 70 -4.71 -1.30 7.77
N TYR A 71 -3.57 -1.10 7.11
CA TYR A 71 -2.79 -2.18 6.52
C TYR A 71 -2.34 -3.20 7.57
N TYR A 72 -1.71 -2.74 8.66
CA TYR A 72 -1.27 -3.61 9.74
C TYR A 72 -2.42 -4.22 10.52
N LEU A 73 -3.55 -3.52 10.68
CA LEU A 73 -4.74 -4.10 11.28
C LEU A 73 -5.20 -5.36 10.51
N LEU A 74 -5.20 -5.31 9.17
CA LEU A 74 -5.58 -6.46 8.36
C LEU A 74 -4.57 -7.61 8.45
N ILE A 75 -3.27 -7.30 8.45
CA ILE A 75 -2.20 -8.29 8.65
C ILE A 75 -2.35 -8.99 10.01
N GLU A 76 -2.55 -8.24 11.08
CA GLU A 76 -2.77 -8.78 12.44
C GLU A 76 -4.02 -9.66 12.52
N LEU A 77 -5.11 -9.24 11.86
CA LEU A 77 -6.32 -10.07 11.76
C LEU A 77 -6.04 -11.38 11.00
N TYR A 78 -5.23 -11.33 9.94
CA TYR A 78 -4.86 -12.51 9.16
C TYR A 78 -4.09 -13.51 10.02
N LEU A 79 -3.03 -13.07 10.70
CA LEU A 79 -2.21 -13.93 11.57
C LEU A 79 -3.04 -14.56 12.70
N ARG A 80 -3.99 -13.80 13.27
CA ARG A 80 -4.92 -14.32 14.28
C ARG A 80 -5.94 -15.31 13.71
N PHE A 81 -6.43 -15.10 12.50
CA PHE A 81 -7.44 -15.97 11.90
C PHE A 81 -6.84 -17.26 11.35
N GLU A 82 -5.61 -17.21 10.84
CA GLU A 82 -4.84 -18.37 10.40
C GLU A 82 -4.59 -19.35 11.54
N THR A 83 -4.23 -18.83 12.71
CA THR A 83 -3.98 -19.63 13.93
C THR A 83 -5.26 -20.15 14.61
N ASN A 84 -6.43 -19.59 14.28
CA ASN A 84 -7.71 -19.97 14.90
C ASN A 84 -8.47 -21.04 14.09
N THR A 85 -8.93 -22.10 14.77
CA THR A 85 -9.59 -23.26 14.14
C THR A 85 -11.08 -23.07 13.84
N GLY A 86 -11.68 -21.93 14.19
CA GLY A 86 -13.10 -21.67 13.99
C GLY A 86 -13.49 -21.51 12.51
N ASN A 87 -14.37 -22.40 12.01
CA ASN A 87 -14.81 -22.43 10.60
C ASN A 87 -15.31 -21.09 10.05
N LYS A 88 -15.88 -20.21 10.91
CA LYS A 88 -16.39 -18.89 10.50
C LYS A 88 -15.31 -17.93 10.01
N PHE A 89 -14.08 -18.03 10.52
CA PHE A 89 -12.98 -17.14 10.13
C PHE A 89 -12.27 -17.63 8.88
N LYS A 90 -12.17 -18.96 8.70
CA LYS A 90 -11.58 -19.58 7.50
C LYS A 90 -12.30 -19.18 6.21
N ALA A 91 -13.62 -19.02 6.25
CA ALA A 91 -14.39 -18.55 5.10
C ALA A 91 -14.06 -17.11 4.68
N PHE A 92 -13.60 -16.27 5.63
CA PHE A 92 -13.24 -14.87 5.37
C PHE A 92 -11.78 -14.68 4.96
N LEU A 93 -10.89 -15.63 5.28
CA LEU A 93 -9.45 -15.56 4.96
C LEU A 93 -9.14 -15.18 3.49
N PRO A 94 -9.79 -15.77 2.46
CA PRO A 94 -9.49 -15.39 1.09
C PRO A 94 -9.76 -13.91 0.78
N THR A 95 -10.82 -13.35 1.37
CA THR A 95 -11.15 -11.92 1.22
C THR A 95 -10.13 -11.06 1.95
N LEU A 96 -9.73 -11.47 3.15
CA LEU A 96 -8.73 -10.75 3.94
C LEU A 96 -7.37 -10.71 3.25
N ILE A 97 -6.90 -11.85 2.73
CA ILE A 97 -5.67 -11.97 1.92
C ILE A 97 -5.73 -11.04 0.71
N SER A 98 -6.84 -11.05 -0.04
CA SER A 98 -7.01 -10.19 -1.21
C SER A 98 -6.91 -8.71 -0.84
N ASN A 99 -7.48 -8.30 0.29
CA ASN A 99 -7.41 -6.93 0.76
C ASN A 99 -6.00 -6.55 1.20
N ILE A 100 -5.29 -7.43 1.89
CA ILE A 100 -3.90 -7.21 2.31
C ILE A 100 -3.00 -6.98 1.08
N VAL A 101 -3.08 -7.88 0.09
CA VAL A 101 -2.31 -7.74 -1.16
C VAL A 101 -2.67 -6.46 -1.90
N HIS A 102 -3.94 -6.07 -1.92
CA HIS A 102 -4.35 -4.81 -2.52
C HIS A 102 -3.70 -3.61 -1.82
N LEU A 103 -3.73 -3.59 -0.49
CA LEU A 103 -3.09 -2.52 0.29
C LEU A 103 -1.56 -2.52 0.10
N ASP A 104 -0.91 -3.68 0.02
CA ASP A 104 0.54 -3.76 -0.29
C ASP A 104 0.88 -3.08 -1.62
N ASN A 105 0.09 -3.35 -2.66
CA ASN A 105 0.26 -2.71 -3.96
C ASN A 105 0.00 -1.19 -3.92
N VAL A 106 -0.95 -0.74 -3.12
CA VAL A 106 -1.24 0.69 -2.95
C VAL A 106 -0.06 1.39 -2.29
N ILE A 107 0.47 0.89 -1.17
CA ILE A 107 1.61 1.55 -0.50
C ILE A 107 2.84 1.60 -1.40
N GLU A 108 3.13 0.54 -2.15
CA GLU A 108 4.18 0.53 -3.17
C GLU A 108 3.97 1.62 -4.22
N SER A 109 2.74 1.79 -4.68
CA SER A 109 2.38 2.82 -5.68
C SER A 109 2.47 4.23 -5.13
N LEU A 110 2.33 4.43 -3.82
CA LEU A 110 2.55 5.72 -3.15
C LEU A 110 4.03 6.03 -2.96
N ILE A 111 4.83 5.01 -2.61
CA ILE A 111 6.27 5.15 -2.31
C ILE A 111 7.10 5.34 -3.57
N ARG A 112 6.88 4.50 -4.59
CA ARG A 112 7.75 4.41 -5.79
C ARG A 112 7.96 5.73 -6.52
N PRO A 113 6.92 6.56 -6.76
CA PRO A 113 7.12 7.84 -7.45
C PRO A 113 8.08 8.77 -6.71
N CYS A 114 8.20 8.64 -5.39
CA CYS A 114 9.04 9.51 -4.58
C CYS A 114 10.52 9.06 -4.51
N LEU A 115 10.85 7.84 -4.95
CA LEU A 115 12.21 7.28 -4.83
C LEU A 115 13.27 8.09 -5.58
N ASN A 116 12.90 8.68 -6.72
CA ASN A 116 13.82 9.36 -7.62
C ASN A 116 13.63 10.89 -7.62
N VAL A 117 12.81 11.42 -6.71
CA VAL A 117 12.57 12.86 -6.62
C VAL A 117 13.67 13.50 -5.77
N PRO A 118 14.36 14.55 -6.26
CA PRO A 118 15.35 15.26 -5.47
C PRO A 118 14.76 15.82 -4.17
N LEU A 119 15.50 15.70 -3.05
CA LEU A 119 15.06 16.17 -1.74
C LEU A 119 14.62 17.65 -1.70
N ALA A 120 15.21 18.49 -2.56
CA ALA A 120 14.87 19.91 -2.66
C ALA A 120 13.50 20.16 -3.32
N GLU A 121 13.04 19.25 -4.18
CA GLU A 121 11.77 19.34 -4.92
C GLU A 121 10.64 18.61 -4.20
N LEU A 122 10.98 17.67 -3.31
CA LEU A 122 10.05 16.84 -2.58
C LEU A 122 9.01 17.61 -1.74
N PRO A 123 9.32 18.75 -1.09
CA PRO A 123 8.33 19.51 -0.31
C PRO A 123 7.09 19.91 -1.10
N ASP A 124 7.20 20.11 -2.41
CA ASP A 124 6.12 20.56 -3.29
C ASP A 124 5.70 19.47 -4.29
N TYR A 125 6.27 18.26 -4.17
CA TYR A 125 6.02 17.18 -5.10
C TYR A 125 4.61 16.59 -4.92
N CYS A 126 3.81 16.64 -5.99
CA CYS A 126 2.51 15.97 -6.05
C CYS A 126 2.61 14.69 -6.89
N SER A 127 2.43 13.55 -6.24
CA SER A 127 2.34 12.26 -6.92
C SER A 127 0.92 12.03 -7.42
N LYS A 128 0.78 11.77 -8.72
CA LYS A 128 -0.51 11.43 -9.32
C LYS A 128 -1.19 10.25 -8.62
N ASN A 129 -0.42 9.22 -8.25
CA ASN A 129 -0.93 8.05 -7.54
C ASN A 129 -1.49 8.43 -6.16
N PHE A 130 -0.87 9.42 -5.51
CA PHE A 130 -1.33 9.91 -4.22
C PHE A 130 -2.60 10.75 -4.36
N ASP A 131 -2.67 11.61 -5.37
CA ASP A 131 -3.87 12.41 -5.64
C ASP A 131 -5.07 11.50 -5.95
N GLU A 132 -4.88 10.45 -6.73
CA GLU A 132 -5.92 9.44 -7.00
C GLU A 132 -6.35 8.68 -5.74
N TYR A 133 -5.39 8.32 -4.88
CA TYR A 133 -5.70 7.74 -3.57
C TYR A 133 -6.54 8.68 -2.71
N LEU A 134 -6.19 9.97 -2.63
CA LEU A 134 -6.93 10.96 -1.85
C LEU A 134 -8.36 11.15 -2.37
N VAL A 135 -8.52 11.25 -3.69
CA VAL A 135 -9.86 11.34 -4.30
C VAL A 135 -10.67 10.08 -3.99
N THR A 136 -10.04 8.90 -4.07
CA THR A 136 -10.72 7.63 -3.76
C THR A 136 -11.16 7.56 -2.30
N GLU A 137 -10.28 7.92 -1.36
CA GLU A 137 -10.61 7.99 0.07
C GLU A 137 -11.74 8.97 0.35
N TYR A 138 -11.72 10.14 -0.30
CA TYR A 138 -12.78 11.14 -0.18
C TYR A 138 -14.12 10.59 -0.67
N LEU A 139 -14.16 10.01 -1.87
CA LEU A 139 -15.39 9.48 -2.47
C LEU A 139 -15.96 8.29 -1.69
N ILE A 140 -15.09 7.39 -1.19
CA ILE A 140 -15.50 6.29 -0.31
C ILE A 140 -16.07 6.83 1.01
N GLY A 141 -15.42 7.85 1.60
CA GLY A 141 -15.87 8.48 2.84
C GLY A 141 -17.25 9.16 2.72
N GLN A 142 -17.64 9.58 1.52
CA GLN A 142 -18.98 10.09 1.24
C GLN A 142 -20.04 8.98 1.08
N HIS A 143 -19.64 7.70 1.12
CA HIS A 143 -20.51 6.56 0.86
C HIS A 143 -21.30 6.68 -0.46
N ASP A 144 -20.67 7.20 -1.52
CA ASP A 144 -21.26 7.34 -2.85
C ASP A 144 -20.59 6.40 -3.87
N PRO A 145 -21.09 5.16 -4.03
CA PRO A 145 -20.57 4.20 -4.99
C PRO A 145 -20.66 4.67 -6.44
N GLN A 146 -21.62 5.53 -6.80
CA GLN A 146 -21.78 5.98 -8.18
C GLN A 146 -20.67 6.95 -8.57
N SER A 147 -20.34 7.89 -7.68
CA SER A 147 -19.22 8.81 -7.89
C SER A 147 -17.87 8.10 -7.95
N VAL A 148 -17.65 7.07 -7.13
CA VAL A 148 -16.44 6.22 -7.20
C VAL A 148 -16.33 5.54 -8.56
N ASN A 149 -17.41 4.91 -9.04
CA ASN A 149 -17.42 4.23 -10.33
C ASN A 149 -17.21 5.19 -11.50
N TYR A 150 -17.83 6.37 -11.44
CA TYR A 150 -17.65 7.42 -12.43
C TYR A 150 -16.20 7.91 -12.49
N PHE A 151 -15.59 8.22 -11.35
CA PHE A 151 -14.20 8.65 -11.27
C PHE A 151 -13.26 7.59 -11.87
N ARG A 152 -13.40 6.33 -11.49
CA ARG A 152 -12.58 5.22 -12.00
C ARG A 152 -12.71 4.99 -13.50
N ALA A 153 -13.91 5.16 -14.06
CA ALA A 153 -14.15 4.98 -15.49
C ALA A 153 -13.44 6.05 -16.33
N HIS A 154 -13.26 7.25 -15.78
CA HIS A 154 -12.71 8.42 -16.48
C HIS A 154 -11.30 8.79 -16.03
N CYS A 155 -10.75 8.13 -15.00
CA CYS A 155 -9.37 8.32 -14.57
C CYS A 155 -8.41 7.56 -15.51
N PRO A 156 -7.54 8.27 -16.27
CA PRO A 156 -6.68 7.65 -17.28
C PRO A 156 -5.55 6.81 -16.68
N THR A 157 -5.26 6.99 -15.39
CA THR A 157 -4.17 6.30 -14.68
C THR A 157 -4.69 5.70 -13.39
N ASN A 158 -5.97 5.27 -13.40
CA ASN A 158 -6.59 4.56 -12.27
C ASN A 158 -5.54 3.63 -11.65
N ILE A 159 -5.25 3.82 -10.36
CA ILE A 159 -4.28 2.99 -9.64
C ILE A 159 -4.57 1.51 -9.89
N GLU A 160 -5.83 1.13 -10.11
CA GLU A 160 -6.31 -0.22 -10.47
C GLU A 160 -6.01 -0.71 -11.90
N ARG A 161 -5.46 0.15 -12.76
CA ARG A 161 -5.13 -0.08 -14.17
C ARG A 161 -3.65 0.14 -14.49
N ILE A 162 -2.82 0.39 -13.48
CA ILE A 162 -1.37 0.50 -13.68
C ILE A 162 -0.86 -0.85 -14.22
N SER A 163 -0.39 -0.84 -15.47
CA SER A 163 0.12 -2.05 -16.11
C SER A 163 1.28 -2.65 -15.30
N MET A 164 1.21 -3.95 -15.08
CA MET A 164 2.34 -4.73 -14.54
C MET A 164 3.43 -4.96 -15.60
N GLU A 165 3.19 -4.59 -16.87
CA GLU A 165 4.18 -4.61 -17.96
C GLU A 165 5.22 -3.51 -17.74
N GLY A 166 6.18 -3.81 -16.89
CA GLY A 166 7.19 -2.89 -16.36
C GLY A 166 7.72 -3.38 -15.01
N PHE A 167 6.90 -4.14 -14.27
CA PHE A 167 7.30 -4.87 -13.07
C PHE A 167 8.04 -6.18 -13.39
N GLY A 168 8.00 -6.65 -14.63
CA GLY A 168 8.58 -7.93 -15.08
C GLY A 168 10.09 -7.93 -15.32
N ILE A 169 10.77 -6.78 -15.31
CA ILE A 169 12.22 -6.73 -15.65
C ILE A 169 13.11 -7.04 -14.44
N PHE A 170 12.58 -6.98 -13.21
CA PHE A 170 13.36 -7.24 -11.98
C PHE A 170 12.84 -8.40 -11.13
N ARG A 171 11.80 -9.12 -11.57
CA ARG A 171 11.34 -10.36 -10.91
C ARG A 171 12.06 -11.59 -11.46
N SER A 172 13.38 -11.60 -11.34
CA SER A 172 14.13 -12.85 -11.22
C SER A 172 14.79 -12.81 -9.85
N TYR A 173 14.05 -13.27 -8.84
CA TYR A 173 14.62 -13.51 -7.52
C TYR A 173 15.55 -14.73 -7.63
N PRO A 174 16.83 -14.64 -7.22
CA PRO A 174 17.61 -15.81 -6.84
C PRO A 174 17.06 -16.45 -5.56
#